data_AF-A0A7T8KDV2-F1
#
_entry.id   AF-A0A7T8KDV2-F1
#
_cell.length_a   1.000
_cell.length_b   1.000
_cell.length_c   1.000
_cell.angle_alpha   90.00
_cell.angle_beta   90.00
_cell.angle_gamma   90.00
#
_symmetry.space_group_name_H-M   'P 1'
#
loop_
_entity.id
_entity.type
_entity.pdbx_description
1 polymer ?
#
loop_
_entity_poly.entity_id
_entity_poly.type
_entity_poly.pdbx_seq_one_letter_code
_entity_poly.pdbx_strand_id
1 'polypeptide(L)'
;FLTKLVKIDLSHNHIVSVTKRAFSSQKDLIDLNLENNKVNQINNMTFYGLSNLQVLISDPTTSRPFVDNLFFLRRSFRRLTSLGIESHTWIILPFL
;
A
#
# COMPACT_ATOMS: atom_id res chain seq x y z
N PHE A 1 -19.30 -3.97 -8.53
CA PHE A 1 -17.85 -3.70 -8.47
C PHE A 1 -17.64 -2.21 -8.17
N LEU A 2 -16.92 -1.89 -7.09
CA LEU A 2 -16.65 -0.51 -6.70
C LEU A 2 -15.40 -0.01 -7.45
N THR A 3 -15.60 0.80 -8.50
CA THR A 3 -14.51 1.25 -9.38
C THR A 3 -14.02 2.67 -9.09
N LYS A 4 -14.81 3.47 -8.35
CA LYS A 4 -14.56 4.89 -8.07
C LYS A 4 -14.14 5.18 -6.63
N LEU A 5 -13.59 4.18 -5.93
CA LEU A 5 -13.11 4.38 -4.57
C LEU A 5 -11.86 5.26 -4.59
N VAL A 6 -11.91 6.35 -3.83
CA VAL A 6 -10.78 7.29 -3.68
C VAL A 6 -9.97 6.97 -2.43
N LYS A 7 -10.64 6.48 -1.38
CA LYS A 7 -10.01 6.11 -0.11
C LYS A 7 -10.54 4.77 0.38
N ILE A 8 -9.66 3.94 0.90
CA ILE A 8 -9.98 2.67 1.55
C ILE A 8 -9.26 2.63 2.89
N ASP A 9 -10.02 2.56 3.97
CA ASP A 9 -9.52 2.30 5.30
C ASP A 9 -9.87 0.87 5.72
N LEU A 10 -8.84 0.03 5.86
CA LEU A 10 -8.92 -1.34 6.34
C LEU A 10 -8.07 -1.51 7.62
N SER A 11 -7.74 -0.41 8.29
CA SER A 11 -6.92 -0.46 9.50
C SER A 11 -7.62 -1.23 10.63
N HIS A 12 -6.83 -1.74 11.57
CA HIS A 12 -7.31 -2.46 12.76
C HIS A 12 -8.17 -3.70 12.44
N ASN A 13 -7.81 -4.40 11.37
CA ASN A 13 -8.45 -5.66 11.00
C ASN A 13 -7.51 -6.85 11.20
N HIS A 14 -8.03 -8.05 10.91
CA HIS A 14 -7.27 -9.30 11.00
C HIS A 14 -6.80 -9.77 9.62
N ILE A 15 -6.51 -8.85 8.70
CA ILE A 15 -6.11 -9.21 7.34
C ILE A 15 -4.72 -9.83 7.41
N VAL A 16 -4.64 -11.13 7.09
CA VAL A 16 -3.38 -11.89 7.08
C VAL A 16 -2.70 -11.83 5.71
N SER A 17 -3.49 -11.74 4.64
CA SER A 17 -3.00 -11.67 3.27
C SER A 17 -3.89 -10.82 2.39
N VAL A 18 -3.26 -10.15 1.41
CA VAL A 18 -3.96 -9.47 0.33
C VAL A 18 -3.74 -10.30 -0.93
N THR A 19 -4.83 -10.78 -1.53
CA THR A 19 -4.77 -11.62 -2.72
C THR A 19 -4.20 -10.85 -3.91
N LYS A 20 -3.56 -11.57 -4.83
CA LYS A 20 -3.02 -10.98 -6.06
C LYS A 20 -4.14 -10.23 -6.79
N ARG A 21 -3.87 -9.00 -7.23
CA ARG A 21 -4.82 -8.16 -7.99
C ARG A 21 -6.13 -7.84 -7.25
N ALA A 22 -6.16 -7.94 -5.91
CA ALA A 22 -7.32 -7.55 -5.10
C ALA A 22 -7.83 -6.14 -5.42
N PHE A 23 -6.91 -5.24 -5.79
CA PHE A 23 -7.20 -3.84 -6.11
C PHE A 23 -7.10 -3.50 -7.61
N SER A 24 -7.20 -4.49 -8.49
CA SER A 24 -6.98 -4.30 -9.93
C SER A 24 -7.98 -3.40 -10.65
N SER A 25 -9.15 -3.18 -10.06
CA SER A 25 -10.21 -2.33 -10.62
C SER A 25 -10.26 -0.94 -9.99
N GLN A 26 -9.44 -0.69 -8.97
CA GLN A 26 -9.46 0.50 -8.12
C GLN A 26 -8.43 1.52 -8.61
N LYS A 27 -8.53 1.90 -9.89
CA LYS A 27 -7.60 2.82 -10.55
C LYS A 27 -7.62 4.23 -9.95
N ASP A 28 -8.76 4.63 -9.38
CA ASP A 28 -8.98 5.96 -8.80
C ASP A 28 -8.57 6.05 -7.33
N LEU A 29 -8.09 4.97 -6.73
CA LEU A 29 -7.71 4.95 -5.32
C LEU A 29 -6.46 5.79 -5.10
N ILE A 30 -6.55 6.72 -4.15
CA ILE A 30 -5.50 7.66 -3.75
C ILE A 30 -4.91 7.26 -2.40
N ASP A 31 -5.74 6.75 -1.50
CA ASP A 31 -5.42 6.52 -0.10
C ASP A 31 -5.79 5.09 0.31
N LEU A 32 -4.82 4.32 0.80
CA LEU A 32 -5.01 2.97 1.30
C LEU A 32 -4.36 2.84 2.69
N ASN A 33 -5.19 2.56 3.69
CA ASN A 33 -4.74 2.26 5.04
C ASN A 33 -4.91 0.76 5.37
N LEU A 34 -3.81 0.10 5.68
CA LEU A 34 -3.70 -1.29 6.11
C LEU A 34 -3.02 -1.41 7.48
N GLU A 35 -2.88 -0.31 8.22
CA GLU A 35 -2.27 -0.28 9.56
C GLU A 35 -2.98 -1.24 10.54
N ASN A 36 -2.26 -1.74 11.53
CA ASN A 36 -2.76 -2.66 12.54
C ASN A 36 -3.46 -3.89 11.94
N ASN A 37 -2.79 -4.52 10.98
CA ASN A 37 -3.18 -5.80 10.40
C ASN A 37 -2.08 -6.85 10.57
N LYS A 38 -2.29 -8.06 10.04
CA LYS A 38 -1.33 -9.17 10.10
C LYS A 38 -0.75 -9.48 8.72
N VAL A 39 -0.70 -8.49 7.83
CA VAL A 39 -0.23 -8.65 6.45
C VAL A 39 1.28 -8.90 6.48
N ASN A 40 1.65 -10.17 6.34
CA ASN A 40 3.05 -10.63 6.47
C ASN A 40 3.79 -10.72 5.12
N GLN A 41 3.06 -10.63 4.00
CA GLN A 41 3.61 -10.75 2.65
C GLN A 41 3.00 -9.70 1.72
N ILE A 42 3.84 -8.76 1.28
CA ILE A 42 3.56 -7.82 0.19
C ILE A 42 4.45 -8.22 -0.99
N ASN A 43 3.86 -8.39 -2.17
CA ASN A 43 4.58 -8.66 -3.41
C ASN A 43 4.16 -7.70 -4.52
N ASN A 44 4.82 -7.78 -5.67
CA ASN A 44 4.58 -6.92 -6.84
C ASN A 44 3.15 -6.96 -7.41
N MET A 45 2.36 -8.00 -7.11
CA MET A 45 0.97 -8.15 -7.57
C MET A 45 -0.06 -7.73 -6.51
N THR A 46 0.37 -7.48 -5.27
CA THR A 46 -0.52 -7.09 -4.16
C THR A 46 -1.26 -5.78 -4.47
N PHE A 47 -0.56 -4.81 -5.05
CA PHE A 47 -1.11 -3.49 -5.36
C PHE A 47 -1.29 -3.23 -6.85
N TYR A 48 -1.32 -4.29 -7.67
CA TYR A 48 -1.52 -4.15 -9.10
C TYR A 48 -2.84 -3.44 -9.41
N GLY A 49 -2.79 -2.39 -10.23
CA GLY A 49 -3.95 -1.59 -10.65
C GLY A 49 -4.17 -0.30 -9.87
N LEU A 50 -3.46 -0.10 -8.76
CA LEU A 50 -3.50 1.12 -7.95
C LEU A 50 -2.67 2.27 -8.56
N SER A 51 -2.99 2.64 -9.80
CA SER A 51 -2.17 3.57 -10.60
C SER A 51 -2.15 5.01 -10.08
N ASN A 52 -3.15 5.41 -9.29
CA ASN A 52 -3.26 6.75 -8.72
C ASN A 52 -2.97 6.80 -7.21
N LEU A 53 -2.46 5.72 -6.61
CA LEU A 53 -2.19 5.69 -5.18
C LEU A 53 -1.08 6.70 -4.84
N GLN A 54 -1.38 7.55 -3.85
CA GLN A 54 -0.48 8.59 -3.35
C GLN A 54 -0.07 8.34 -1.92
N VAL A 55 -0.97 7.75 -1.13
CA VAL A 55 -0.77 7.47 0.30
C VAL A 55 -1.00 5.98 0.54
N LEU A 56 0.03 5.32 1.11
CA LEU A 56 -0.06 3.98 1.65
C LEU A 56 0.38 4.01 3.11
N ILE A 57 -0.49 3.51 3.99
CA ILE A 57 -0.19 3.32 5.41
C ILE A 57 -0.24 1.83 5.70
N SER A 58 0.84 1.26 6.22
CA SER A 58 0.90 -0.16 6.59
C SER A 58 1.95 -0.37 7.67
N ASP A 59 1.73 -1.35 8.55
CA ASP A 59 2.71 -1.71 9.57
C ASP A 59 4.03 -2.17 8.94
N PRO A 60 5.18 -2.02 9.64
CA PRO A 60 6.44 -2.56 9.17
C PRO A 60 6.28 -4.08 9.09
N THR A 61 6.17 -4.61 7.87
CA THR A 61 6.05 -6.05 7.67
C THR A 61 7.25 -6.71 8.36
N THR A 62 7.02 -7.63 9.29
CA THR A 62 8.08 -8.27 10.10
C THR A 62 9.01 -9.21 9.31
N SER A 63 9.04 -9.10 7.98
CA SER A 63 10.01 -9.78 7.14
C SER A 63 10.92 -8.78 6.45
N ARG A 64 12.18 -9.19 6.30
CA ARG A 64 13.28 -8.45 5.67
C ARG A 64 13.12 -8.00 4.18
N PRO A 65 12.07 -8.30 3.37
CA PRO A 65 12.00 -7.82 2.00
C PRO A 65 11.40 -6.42 1.82
N PHE A 66 11.11 -5.65 2.88
CA PHE A 66 10.55 -4.29 2.73
C PHE A 66 11.49 -3.35 1.95
N VAL A 67 12.82 -3.47 2.12
CA VAL A 67 13.81 -2.68 1.37
C VAL A 67 13.93 -3.12 -0.10
N ASP A 68 13.91 -4.42 -0.37
CA ASP A 68 13.91 -4.92 -1.75
C ASP A 68 12.59 -4.59 -2.47
N ASN A 69 11.49 -4.54 -1.74
CA ASN A 69 10.17 -4.15 -2.22
C ASN A 69 10.00 -2.62 -2.38
N LEU A 70 10.73 -1.79 -1.64
CA LEU A 70 10.70 -0.33 -1.81
C LEU A 70 11.08 0.09 -3.23
N PHE A 71 12.04 -0.59 -3.86
CA PHE A 71 12.39 -0.38 -5.27
C PHE A 71 11.25 -0.75 -6.23
N PHE A 72 10.45 -1.76 -5.89
CA PHE A 72 9.26 -2.14 -6.66
C PHE A 72 8.09 -1.19 -6.45
N LEU A 73 7.90 -0.68 -5.22
CA LEU A 73 6.91 0.36 -4.93
C LEU A 73 7.22 1.60 -5.78
N ARG A 74 8.49 2.01 -5.87
CA ARG A 74 8.92 3.11 -6.76
C ARG A 74 8.53 2.88 -8.22
N ARG A 75 8.71 1.67 -8.76
CA ARG A 75 8.36 1.34 -10.15
C ARG A 75 6.86 1.24 -10.39
N SER A 76 6.11 0.74 -9.41
CA SER A 76 4.68 0.46 -9.53
C SER A 76 3.83 1.71 -9.24
N PHE A 77 4.31 2.60 -8.36
CA PHE A 77 3.58 3.78 -7.91
C PHE A 77 4.34 5.06 -8.23
N ARG A 78 4.23 5.50 -9.49
CA ARG A 78 4.84 6.76 -9.95
C ARG A 78 4.25 8.02 -9.32
N ARG A 79 3.18 7.89 -8.54
CA ARG A 79 2.45 8.97 -7.88
C ARG A 79 2.50 8.89 -6.36
N LEU A 80 3.21 7.91 -5.78
CA LEU A 80 3.30 7.76 -4.34
C LEU A 80 4.08 8.94 -3.75
N THR A 81 3.43 9.75 -2.93
CA THR A 81 4.03 10.93 -2.28
C THR A 81 4.34 10.68 -0.81
N SER A 82 3.59 9.77 -0.18
CA SER A 82 3.68 9.50 1.25
C SER A 82 3.61 8.00 1.53
N LEU A 83 4.52 7.53 2.38
CA LEU A 83 4.52 6.16 2.90
C LEU A 83 4.59 6.22 4.44
N GLY A 84 3.50 5.81 5.10
CA GLY A 84 3.47 5.65 6.56
C GLY A 84 3.91 4.24 6.93
N ILE A 85 5.00 4.11 7.70
CA ILE A 85 5.55 2.82 8.13
C ILE A 85 5.36 2.60 9.64
N GLU A 86 4.88 3.58 10.40
CA GLU A 86 4.53 3.41 11.81
C GLU A 86 3.38 4.32 12.21
N SER A 87 2.76 4.02 13.36
CA SER A 87 1.72 4.83 13.99
C SER A 87 2.12 6.28 14.29
N HIS A 88 3.42 6.63 14.20
CA HIS A 88 3.91 7.98 14.48
C HIS A 88 5.05 8.47 13.56
N THR A 89 5.45 7.74 12.52
CA THR A 89 6.49 8.21 11.58
C THR A 89 6.06 8.12 10.12
N TRP A 90 5.90 9.29 9.51
CA TRP A 90 5.64 9.44 8.08
C TRP A 90 6.96 9.58 7.33
N ILE A 91 7.17 8.75 6.31
CA ILE A 91 8.21 9.00 5.32
C ILE A 91 7.59 9.78 4.17
N ILE A 92 7.79 11.09 4.19
CA ILE A 92 7.56 11.93 3.02
C ILE A 92 8.65 11.59 2.03
N LEU A 93 8.29 11.17 0.82
CA LEU A 93 9.23 10.89 -0.26
C LEU A 93 9.39 12.20 -1.03
N PRO A 94 10.34 13.10 -0.66
CA PRO A 94 10.25 14.50 -1.04
C PRO A 94 10.55 14.72 -2.52
N PHE A 95 11.18 13.74 -3.16
CA PHE A 95 11.51 13.75 -4.58
C PHE A 95 11.55 12.30 -5.09
N LEU A 96 10.37 11.80 -5.49
CA LEU A 96 10.20 10.66 -6.39
C LEU A 96 9.34 11.09 -7.57
#